data_AF-A0A7W5GHE3-F1
#
_entry.id   AF-A0A7W5GHE3-F1
#
_cell.length_a   1.000
_cell.length_b   1.000
_cell.length_c   1.000
_cell.angle_alpha   90.00
_cell.angle_beta   90.00
_cell.angle_gamma   90.00
#
_symmetry.space_group_name_H-M   'P 1'
#
loop_
_entity.id
_entity.type
_entity.pdbx_description
1 polymer ?
#
loop_
_entity_poly.entity_id
_entity_poly.type
_entity_poly.pdbx_seq_one_letter_code
_entity_poly.pdbx_strand_id
1 'polypeptide(L)'
;MHGESTLFDMAEFEREAVAAMPWEGVPLRYVTEYHHPDDLAAAFERWTGEHGNFGCLMRSHMWHRAYFGRQDVAASDEAHELHMLNADTRCDLAEHDHSADPLPGGLMYQANCPPCRWHVITEHENEAVEAWQDHAMPGWRALPILPTKLSTADEKKARAAAAKWCAENYPAEWQRPGAPVITRRGPYGGRHVGGRSPFGGYDLAAPNN
;
A
#
# COMPACT_ATOMS: atom_id res chain seq x y z
N MET A 1 -51.92 9.39 -7.46
CA MET A 1 -50.57 9.72 -6.92
C MET A 1 -49.58 9.50 -8.05
N HIS A 2 -49.31 10.55 -8.81
CA HIS A 2 -48.19 10.56 -9.75
C HIS A 2 -47.00 11.14 -9.00
N GLY A 3 -46.04 10.29 -8.66
CA GLY A 3 -44.75 10.74 -8.13
C GLY A 3 -44.01 11.46 -9.25
N GLU A 4 -43.62 12.70 -8.99
CA GLU A 4 -42.90 13.58 -9.90
C GLU A 4 -41.61 12.90 -10.40
N SER A 5 -41.35 12.98 -11.70
CA SER A 5 -40.03 12.69 -12.26
C SER A 5 -39.04 13.67 -11.65
N THR A 6 -38.02 13.17 -10.96
CA THR A 6 -36.92 14.02 -10.48
C THR A 6 -36.22 14.65 -11.69
N LEU A 7 -36.51 15.93 -11.92
CA LEU A 7 -35.85 16.76 -12.91
C LEU A 7 -34.41 17.04 -12.43
N PHE A 8 -33.44 16.56 -13.22
CA PHE A 8 -31.99 16.79 -13.17
C PHE A 8 -31.25 16.19 -11.95
N ASP A 9 -30.50 15.10 -12.18
CA ASP A 9 -29.46 14.64 -11.25
C ASP A 9 -28.26 15.59 -11.38
N MET A 10 -28.15 16.55 -10.47
CA MET A 10 -27.01 17.49 -10.43
C MET A 10 -25.66 16.77 -10.36
N ALA A 11 -25.60 15.60 -9.71
CA ALA A 11 -24.38 14.82 -9.62
C ALA A 11 -24.02 14.19 -10.98
N GLU A 12 -24.99 13.89 -11.84
CA GLU A 12 -24.75 13.44 -13.22
C GLU A 12 -24.12 14.53 -14.06
N PHE A 13 -24.65 15.77 -14.00
CA PHE A 13 -24.05 16.91 -14.71
C PHE A 13 -22.62 17.21 -14.23
N GLU A 14 -22.36 17.13 -12.93
CA GLU A 14 -21.01 17.31 -12.39
C GLU A 14 -20.05 16.26 -12.95
N ARG A 15 -20.47 14.99 -13.00
CA ARG A 15 -19.68 13.90 -13.60
C ARG A 15 -19.41 14.11 -15.09
N GLU A 16 -20.43 14.48 -15.86
CA GLU A 16 -20.31 14.76 -17.29
C GLU A 16 -19.36 15.94 -17.56
N ALA A 17 -19.43 16.99 -16.73
CA ALA A 17 -18.53 18.14 -16.84
C ALA A 17 -17.07 17.75 -16.58
N VAL A 18 -16.80 16.89 -15.59
CA VAL A 18 -15.47 16.34 -15.35
C VAL A 18 -15.01 15.53 -16.57
N ALA A 19 -15.82 14.59 -17.04
CA ALA A 19 -15.49 13.72 -18.18
C ALA A 19 -15.19 14.51 -19.47
N ALA A 20 -15.85 15.66 -19.66
CA ALA A 20 -15.61 16.53 -20.81
C ALA A 20 -14.28 17.31 -20.75
N MET A 21 -13.66 17.44 -19.57
CA MET A 21 -12.35 18.08 -19.45
C MET A 21 -11.25 17.14 -20.00
N PRO A 22 -10.31 17.62 -20.82
CA PRO A 22 -9.18 16.81 -21.27
C PRO A 22 -8.35 16.27 -20.10
N TRP A 23 -7.88 15.03 -20.22
CA TRP A 23 -6.98 14.38 -19.27
C TRP A 23 -5.66 13.99 -19.97
N GLU A 24 -4.53 14.42 -19.41
CA GLU A 24 -3.19 14.15 -19.93
C GLU A 24 -2.32 13.35 -18.93
N GLY A 25 -2.91 12.84 -17.85
CA GLY A 25 -2.19 12.08 -16.81
C GLY A 25 -2.12 10.58 -17.11
N VAL A 26 -1.91 9.77 -16.06
CA VAL A 26 -1.87 8.30 -16.17
C VAL A 26 -3.16 7.78 -16.80
N PRO A 27 -3.11 6.75 -17.67
CA PRO A 27 -4.31 6.09 -18.17
C PRO A 27 -5.29 5.74 -17.04
N LEU A 28 -6.59 6.01 -17.26
CA LEU A 28 -7.65 5.76 -16.28
C LEU A 28 -8.06 4.28 -16.23
N ARG A 29 -7.08 3.40 -15.98
CA ARG A 29 -7.20 1.94 -15.93
C ARG A 29 -6.08 1.34 -15.08
N TYR A 30 -6.08 0.02 -14.91
CA TYR A 30 -4.93 -0.71 -14.38
C TYR A 30 -3.71 -0.51 -15.30
N VAL A 31 -2.55 -0.18 -14.71
CA VAL A 31 -1.28 0.04 -15.41
C VAL A 31 -0.17 -0.75 -14.74
N THR A 32 0.86 -1.13 -15.48
CA THR A 32 2.00 -1.90 -14.94
C THR A 32 3.31 -1.14 -15.03
N GLU A 33 3.36 -0.08 -15.84
CA GLU A 33 4.49 0.83 -15.96
C GLU A 33 4.67 1.68 -14.71
N TYR A 34 5.88 2.22 -14.53
CA TYR A 34 6.14 3.12 -13.40
C TYR A 34 5.44 4.46 -13.60
N HIS A 35 4.65 4.84 -12.60
CA HIS A 35 4.06 6.16 -12.44
C HIS A 35 4.31 6.67 -11.01
N HIS A 36 4.42 7.99 -10.85
CA HIS A 36 4.56 8.56 -9.51
C HIS A 36 3.29 8.27 -8.69
N PRO A 37 3.39 7.98 -7.37
CA PRO A 37 2.21 7.72 -6.54
C PRO A 37 1.17 8.84 -6.57
N ASP A 38 1.60 10.10 -6.70
CA ASP A 38 0.69 11.24 -6.81
C ASP A 38 -0.03 11.28 -8.18
N ASP A 39 0.64 10.86 -9.26
CA ASP A 39 0.00 10.77 -10.58
C ASP A 39 -1.06 9.67 -10.60
N LEU A 40 -0.78 8.54 -9.92
CA LEU A 40 -1.74 7.45 -9.74
C LEU A 40 -2.93 7.89 -8.88
N ALA A 41 -2.69 8.63 -7.80
CA ALA A 41 -3.74 9.19 -6.96
C ALA A 41 -4.62 10.18 -7.74
N ALA A 42 -4.02 11.07 -8.54
CA ALA A 42 -4.73 12.02 -9.38
C ALA A 42 -5.57 11.31 -10.46
N ALA A 43 -5.05 10.23 -11.05
CA ALA A 43 -5.80 9.41 -12.01
C ALA A 43 -7.01 8.72 -11.35
N PHE A 44 -6.85 8.21 -10.14
CA PHE A 44 -7.96 7.61 -9.40
C PHE A 44 -9.03 8.65 -9.01
N GLU A 45 -8.61 9.82 -8.54
CA GLU A 45 -9.50 10.96 -8.26
C GLU A 45 -10.24 11.42 -9.53
N ARG A 46 -9.53 11.46 -10.65
CA ARG A 46 -10.14 11.76 -11.95
C ARG A 46 -11.23 10.75 -12.29
N TRP A 47 -10.95 9.46 -12.18
CA TRP A 47 -11.93 8.41 -12.48
C TRP A 47 -13.15 8.48 -11.56
N THR A 48 -12.97 8.72 -10.25
CA THR A 48 -14.10 8.84 -9.31
C THR A 48 -14.90 10.13 -9.53
N GLY A 49 -14.27 11.20 -10.04
CA GLY A 49 -14.96 12.40 -10.51
C GLY A 49 -15.85 12.15 -11.73
N GLU A 50 -15.46 11.24 -12.63
CA GLU A 50 -16.23 10.88 -13.83
C GLU A 50 -17.33 9.83 -13.55
N HIS A 51 -17.07 8.88 -12.65
CA HIS A 51 -17.91 7.67 -12.50
C HIS A 51 -18.56 7.55 -11.11
N GLY A 52 -18.20 8.42 -10.17
CA GLY A 52 -18.64 8.38 -8.78
C GLY A 52 -17.80 7.45 -7.89
N ASN A 53 -18.07 7.50 -6.59
CA ASN A 53 -17.30 6.78 -5.57
C ASN A 53 -17.85 5.38 -5.23
N PHE A 54 -19.09 5.08 -5.58
CA PHE A 54 -19.71 3.81 -5.18
C PHE A 54 -19.08 2.63 -5.92
N GLY A 55 -18.41 1.74 -5.17
CA GLY A 55 -17.71 0.58 -5.74
C GLY A 55 -16.48 0.93 -6.58
N CYS A 56 -15.95 2.15 -6.50
CA CYS A 56 -14.89 2.63 -7.37
C CYS A 56 -13.63 1.76 -7.37
N LEU A 57 -13.25 1.16 -6.22
CA LEU A 57 -12.06 0.30 -6.13
C LEU A 57 -12.14 -0.93 -7.04
N MET A 58 -13.32 -1.58 -7.06
CA MET A 58 -13.56 -2.75 -7.91
C MET A 58 -13.95 -2.38 -9.33
N ARG A 59 -14.52 -1.19 -9.57
CA ARG A 59 -14.97 -0.78 -10.91
C ARG A 59 -13.88 -0.09 -11.72
N SER A 60 -12.94 0.60 -11.10
CA SER A 60 -11.86 1.28 -11.83
C SER A 60 -10.68 0.36 -12.13
N HIS A 61 -10.43 -0.63 -11.24
CA HIS A 61 -9.22 -1.45 -11.22
C HIS A 61 -7.92 -0.64 -11.09
N MET A 62 -8.02 0.65 -10.79
CA MET A 62 -6.88 1.56 -10.76
C MET A 62 -6.13 1.45 -9.44
N TRP A 63 -4.85 1.76 -9.49
CA TRP A 63 -4.04 1.91 -8.29
C TRP A 63 -4.54 3.06 -7.42
N HIS A 64 -4.72 2.80 -6.14
CA HIS A 64 -5.08 3.80 -5.15
C HIS A 64 -4.33 3.54 -3.83
N ARG A 65 -4.19 4.58 -3.00
CA ARG A 65 -3.62 4.42 -1.66
C ARG A 65 -4.54 3.57 -0.79
N ALA A 66 -3.98 2.72 0.06
CA ALA A 66 -4.75 1.87 0.95
C ALA A 66 -5.49 2.71 2.01
N TYR A 67 -6.83 2.66 2.04
CA TYR A 67 -7.67 3.47 2.94
C TYR A 67 -7.50 3.18 4.44
N PHE A 68 -7.09 1.96 4.82
CA PHE A 68 -7.08 1.51 6.22
C PHE A 68 -5.68 1.48 6.85
N GLY A 69 -4.65 1.90 6.12
CA GLY A 69 -3.30 2.05 6.65
C GLY A 69 -2.98 3.52 6.82
N ARG A 70 -2.73 3.97 8.05
CA ARG A 70 -1.79 5.09 8.30
C ARG A 70 -0.36 4.66 7.93
N GLN A 71 -0.18 4.12 6.72
CA GLN A 71 1.12 3.82 6.13
C GLN A 71 1.49 5.02 5.26
N ASP A 72 1.37 6.20 5.84
CA ASP A 72 1.95 7.42 5.30
C ASP A 72 3.45 7.21 5.42
N VAL A 73 4.09 6.88 4.29
CA VAL A 73 5.54 6.85 4.08
C VAL A 73 6.32 6.19 5.22
N ALA A 74 6.59 4.89 5.11
CA ALA A 74 7.70 4.33 5.89
C ALA A 74 8.99 4.90 5.30
N ALA A 75 9.42 6.05 5.82
CA ALA A 75 10.66 6.69 5.39
C ALA A 75 11.84 5.89 5.95
N SER A 76 12.64 5.33 5.04
CA SER A 76 13.97 4.84 5.33
C SER A 76 14.93 5.95 4.95
N ASP A 77 15.18 6.88 5.87
CA ASP A 77 15.96 8.10 5.64
C ASP A 77 15.53 8.95 4.40
N GLU A 78 16.23 10.06 4.11
CA GLU A 78 15.84 10.98 3.02
C GLU A 78 16.05 10.36 1.61
N ALA A 79 16.69 9.19 1.49
CA ALA A 79 17.01 8.59 0.19
C ALA A 79 15.90 7.67 -0.35
N HIS A 80 15.06 7.10 0.51
CA HIS A 80 14.09 6.09 0.11
C HIS A 80 12.75 6.26 0.83
N GLU A 81 11.68 6.12 0.05
CA GLU A 81 10.30 6.22 0.53
C GLU A 81 9.53 4.96 0.13
N LEU A 82 8.60 4.51 0.98
CA LEU A 82 7.63 3.48 0.63
C LEU A 82 6.24 4.07 0.48
N HIS A 83 5.70 4.00 -0.74
CA HIS A 83 4.30 4.25 -1.04
C HIS A 83 3.63 2.93 -1.40
N MET A 84 2.73 2.46 -0.54
CA MET A 84 1.93 1.24 -0.78
C MET A 84 0.62 1.59 -1.47
N LEU A 85 0.34 0.92 -2.57
CA LEU A 85 -0.84 1.06 -3.41
C LEU A 85 -1.49 -0.29 -3.61
N ASN A 86 -2.82 -0.29 -3.76
CA ASN A 86 -3.58 -1.50 -4.05
C ASN A 86 -4.46 -1.27 -5.28
N ALA A 87 -4.77 -2.34 -6.00
CA ALA A 87 -5.75 -2.36 -7.08
C ALA A 87 -6.56 -3.64 -7.02
N ASP A 88 -7.89 -3.53 -7.00
CA ASP A 88 -8.76 -4.71 -7.07
C ASP A 88 -9.03 -5.06 -8.53
N THR A 89 -8.37 -6.11 -9.00
CA THR A 89 -8.46 -6.57 -10.38
C THR A 89 -9.36 -7.80 -10.53
N ARG A 90 -10.08 -8.17 -9.47
CA ARG A 90 -11.12 -9.20 -9.49
C ARG A 90 -12.39 -8.58 -10.08
N CYS A 91 -12.67 -8.87 -11.34
CA CYS A 91 -13.84 -8.36 -12.02
C CYS A 91 -14.64 -9.50 -12.66
N ASP A 92 -15.95 -9.46 -12.45
CA ASP A 92 -16.95 -10.31 -13.09
C ASP A 92 -18.09 -9.49 -13.72
N LEU A 93 -17.92 -8.16 -13.81
CA LEU A 93 -18.93 -7.23 -14.32
C LEU A 93 -19.06 -7.34 -15.83
N ALA A 94 -20.27 -7.64 -16.32
CA ALA A 94 -20.52 -7.86 -17.74
C ALA A 94 -20.26 -6.62 -18.61
N GLU A 95 -20.32 -5.42 -18.03
CA GLU A 95 -20.01 -4.17 -18.72
C GLU A 95 -18.52 -3.95 -19.01
N HIS A 96 -17.61 -4.72 -18.42
CA HIS A 96 -16.17 -4.62 -18.66
C HIS A 96 -15.72 -5.65 -19.69
N ASP A 97 -14.85 -5.20 -20.62
CA ASP A 97 -14.21 -6.09 -21.59
C ASP A 97 -12.98 -6.76 -20.96
N HIS A 98 -13.12 -8.06 -20.70
CA HIS A 98 -12.04 -8.89 -20.13
C HIS A 98 -11.17 -9.56 -21.20
N SER A 99 -11.48 -9.35 -22.50
CA SER A 99 -10.81 -10.02 -23.62
C SER A 99 -9.72 -9.16 -24.27
N ALA A 100 -9.93 -7.84 -24.37
CA ALA A 100 -8.96 -6.93 -24.98
C ALA A 100 -7.75 -6.66 -24.07
N ASP A 101 -7.99 -6.43 -22.77
CA ASP A 101 -6.96 -6.13 -21.77
C ASP A 101 -7.22 -6.96 -20.50
N PRO A 102 -6.76 -8.24 -20.45
CA PRO A 102 -7.06 -9.11 -19.33
C PRO A 102 -6.39 -8.63 -18.03
N LEU A 103 -7.21 -8.50 -16.99
CA LEU A 103 -6.75 -8.17 -15.64
C LEU A 103 -6.09 -9.38 -14.96
N PRO A 104 -5.18 -9.17 -13.99
CA PRO A 104 -4.56 -10.24 -13.21
C PRO A 104 -5.55 -11.13 -12.43
N GLY A 105 -6.76 -10.63 -12.11
CA GLY A 105 -7.79 -11.41 -11.42
C GLY A 105 -7.58 -11.53 -9.91
N GLY A 106 -6.80 -10.63 -9.30
CA GLY A 106 -6.46 -10.64 -7.87
C GLY A 106 -6.55 -9.26 -7.19
N LEU A 107 -6.36 -9.23 -5.88
CA LEU A 107 -6.06 -7.98 -5.18
C LEU A 107 -4.55 -7.74 -5.31
N MET A 108 -4.18 -6.78 -6.14
CA MET A 108 -2.79 -6.49 -6.46
C MET A 108 -2.24 -5.45 -5.51
N TYR A 109 -0.95 -5.58 -5.18
CA TYR A 109 -0.21 -4.67 -4.33
C TYR A 109 0.97 -4.10 -5.09
N GLN A 110 1.22 -2.81 -4.95
CA GLN A 110 2.37 -2.14 -5.52
C GLN A 110 3.12 -1.37 -4.42
N ALA A 111 4.42 -1.60 -4.32
CA ALA A 111 5.33 -0.76 -3.55
C ALA A 111 6.05 0.18 -4.52
N ASN A 112 6.02 1.48 -4.24
CA ASN A 112 6.71 2.51 -5.00
C ASN A 112 7.77 3.20 -4.14
N CYS A 113 8.94 3.43 -4.72
CA CYS A 113 9.98 4.32 -4.22
C CYS A 113 10.18 5.47 -5.22
N PRO A 114 9.50 6.62 -5.02
CA PRO A 114 9.59 7.75 -5.92
C PRO A 114 11.00 8.32 -6.12
N PRO A 115 11.83 8.48 -5.07
CA PRO A 115 13.21 8.94 -5.24
C PRO A 115 14.02 8.10 -6.23
N CYS A 116 13.77 6.78 -6.27
CA CYS A 116 14.48 5.85 -7.14
C CYS A 116 13.77 5.55 -8.46
N ARG A 117 12.55 6.08 -8.67
CA ARG A 117 11.62 5.65 -9.74
C ARG A 117 11.52 4.11 -9.82
N TRP A 118 11.47 3.47 -8.65
CA TRP A 118 11.41 2.02 -8.51
C TRP A 118 10.02 1.59 -8.09
N HIS A 119 9.57 0.45 -8.62
CA HIS A 119 8.37 -0.22 -8.13
C HIS A 119 8.50 -1.74 -8.16
N VAL A 120 7.57 -2.40 -7.49
CA VAL A 120 7.25 -3.82 -7.70
C VAL A 120 5.75 -4.00 -7.60
N ILE A 121 5.21 -4.94 -8.38
CA ILE A 121 3.81 -5.37 -8.34
C ILE A 121 3.78 -6.84 -7.90
N THR A 122 2.94 -7.17 -6.90
CA THR A 122 2.83 -8.51 -6.32
C THR A 122 1.37 -8.83 -5.99
N GLU A 123 1.06 -10.12 -5.85
CA GLU A 123 -0.25 -10.59 -5.36
C GLU A 123 -0.38 -10.53 -3.82
N HIS A 124 0.72 -10.25 -3.11
CA HIS A 124 0.78 -10.31 -1.66
C HIS A 124 1.44 -9.06 -1.05
N GLU A 125 0.73 -8.37 -0.15
CA GLU A 125 1.22 -7.15 0.53
C GLU A 125 2.61 -7.34 1.16
N ASN A 126 2.82 -8.49 1.81
CA ASN A 126 4.08 -8.78 2.48
C ASN A 126 5.26 -8.84 1.50
N GLU A 127 5.07 -9.42 0.31
CA GLU A 127 6.11 -9.52 -0.71
C GLU A 127 6.50 -8.14 -1.24
N ALA A 128 5.52 -7.26 -1.48
CA ALA A 128 5.79 -5.87 -1.86
C ALA A 128 6.60 -5.12 -0.79
N VAL A 129 6.26 -5.31 0.50
CA VAL A 129 7.02 -4.72 1.61
C VAL A 129 8.44 -5.29 1.67
N GLU A 130 8.61 -6.61 1.57
CA GLU A 130 9.93 -7.24 1.61
C GLU A 130 10.81 -6.82 0.43
N ALA A 131 10.25 -6.74 -0.78
CA ALA A 131 10.95 -6.26 -1.95
C ALA A 131 11.38 -4.80 -1.82
N TRP A 132 10.55 -3.95 -1.19
CA TRP A 132 10.99 -2.59 -0.87
C TRP A 132 12.10 -2.58 0.20
N GLN A 133 12.03 -3.44 1.20
CA GLN A 133 13.11 -3.56 2.19
C GLN A 133 14.42 -4.03 1.53
N ASP A 134 14.36 -4.92 0.54
CA ASP A 134 15.54 -5.31 -0.25
C ASP A 134 16.13 -4.17 -1.06
N HIS A 135 15.26 -3.31 -1.58
CA HIS A 135 15.65 -2.14 -2.34
C HIS A 135 16.27 -1.04 -1.46
N ALA A 136 15.60 -0.67 -0.38
CA ALA A 136 15.95 0.49 0.46
C ALA A 136 16.87 0.15 1.63
N MET A 137 16.87 -1.12 2.08
CA MET A 137 17.59 -1.57 3.26
C MET A 137 18.35 -2.89 3.03
N PRO A 138 19.33 -2.93 2.10
CA PRO A 138 20.11 -4.13 1.87
C PRO A 138 20.73 -4.68 3.18
N GLY A 139 20.52 -5.98 3.44
CA GLY A 139 21.01 -6.67 4.63
C GLY A 139 19.99 -6.82 5.77
N TRP A 140 18.79 -6.23 5.66
CA TRP A 140 17.76 -6.33 6.70
C TRP A 140 17.42 -7.79 7.07
N ARG A 141 17.47 -8.70 6.09
CA ARG A 141 17.18 -10.14 6.31
C ARG A 141 18.15 -10.83 7.27
N ALA A 142 19.35 -10.28 7.45
CA ALA A 142 20.35 -10.82 8.37
C ALA A 142 20.15 -10.33 9.81
N LEU A 143 19.17 -9.46 10.06
CA LEU A 143 18.89 -8.94 11.40
C LEU A 143 18.49 -10.07 12.36
N PRO A 144 18.97 -10.02 13.62
CA PRO A 144 18.50 -10.93 14.64
C PRO A 144 16.97 -10.88 14.82
N ILE A 145 16.35 -12.04 14.97
CA ILE A 145 14.89 -12.14 15.16
C ILE A 145 14.54 -11.82 16.61
N LEU A 146 13.72 -10.79 16.81
CA LEU A 146 13.19 -10.38 18.10
C LEU A 146 12.34 -11.52 18.70
N PRO A 147 12.63 -11.97 19.94
CA PRO A 147 11.86 -13.03 20.59
C PRO A 147 10.42 -12.60 20.91
N THR A 148 9.45 -13.46 20.61
CA THR A 148 8.01 -13.25 20.88
C THR A 148 7.69 -12.95 22.35
N LYS A 149 8.53 -13.40 23.28
CA LYS A 149 8.34 -13.26 24.74
C LYS A 149 8.41 -11.81 25.26
N LEU A 150 8.77 -10.84 24.40
CA LEU A 150 8.81 -9.42 24.75
C LEU A 150 7.46 -8.71 24.57
N SER A 151 6.44 -9.42 24.05
CA SER A 151 5.08 -8.90 23.89
C SER A 151 4.34 -8.85 25.23
N THR A 152 4.01 -7.64 25.70
CA THR A 152 3.11 -7.41 26.85
C THR A 152 1.80 -6.77 26.38
N ALA A 153 0.72 -6.89 27.16
CA ALA A 153 -0.55 -6.21 26.87
C ALA A 153 -0.41 -4.67 26.79
N ASP A 154 0.63 -4.13 27.44
CA ASP A 154 1.01 -2.72 27.36
C ASP A 154 1.97 -2.50 26.18
N GLU A 155 1.49 -1.81 25.14
CA GLU A 155 2.25 -1.54 23.91
C GLU A 155 3.50 -0.69 24.17
N LYS A 156 3.44 0.27 25.10
CA LYS A 156 4.58 1.13 25.42
C LYS A 156 5.70 0.33 26.08
N LYS A 157 5.34 -0.58 26.99
CA LYS A 157 6.32 -1.50 27.63
C LYS A 157 6.89 -2.48 26.63
N ALA A 158 6.06 -3.05 25.74
CA ALA A 158 6.52 -3.95 24.69
C ALA A 158 7.53 -3.25 23.76
N ARG A 159 7.26 -2.01 23.35
CA ARG A 159 8.18 -1.21 22.52
C ARG A 159 9.49 -0.89 23.24
N ALA A 160 9.43 -0.54 24.54
CA ALA A 160 10.64 -0.28 25.33
C ALA A 160 11.50 -1.54 25.52
N ALA A 161 10.87 -2.70 25.76
CA ALA A 161 11.57 -3.98 25.85
C ALA A 161 12.20 -4.39 24.52
N ALA A 162 11.49 -4.20 23.41
CA ALA A 162 12.01 -4.41 22.06
C ALA A 162 13.22 -3.50 21.77
N ALA A 163 13.12 -2.21 22.07
CA ALA A 163 14.21 -1.25 21.90
C ALA A 163 15.45 -1.65 22.70
N LYS A 164 15.29 -2.04 23.97
CA LYS A 164 16.40 -2.52 24.81
C LYS A 164 17.07 -3.75 24.21
N TRP A 165 16.29 -4.73 23.77
CA TRP A 165 16.84 -5.94 23.16
C TRP A 165 17.59 -5.61 21.86
N CYS A 166 17.04 -4.74 21.01
CA CYS A 166 17.71 -4.32 19.78
C CYS A 166 19.04 -3.61 20.09
N ALA A 167 19.09 -2.76 21.13
CA ALA A 167 20.33 -2.09 21.53
C ALA A 167 21.46 -3.07 21.89
N GLU A 168 21.11 -4.22 22.47
CA GLU A 168 22.06 -5.26 22.89
C GLU A 168 22.43 -6.24 21.75
N ASN A 169 21.59 -6.39 20.73
CA ASN A 169 21.70 -7.48 19.74
C ASN A 169 21.86 -7.02 18.28
N TYR A 170 21.41 -5.81 17.92
CA TYR A 170 21.50 -5.31 16.54
C TYR A 170 22.86 -4.64 16.29
N PRO A 171 23.41 -4.79 15.07
CA PRO A 171 24.55 -3.98 14.65
C PRO A 171 24.24 -2.48 14.76
N ALA A 172 25.25 -1.66 15.04
CA ALA A 172 25.08 -0.24 15.33
C ALA A 172 24.43 0.52 14.14
N GLU A 173 24.76 0.14 12.91
CA GLU A 173 24.22 0.73 11.68
C GLU A 173 22.71 0.49 11.49
N TRP A 174 22.13 -0.50 12.19
CA TRP A 174 20.71 -0.80 12.18
C TRP A 174 19.93 -0.18 13.34
N GLN A 175 20.61 0.50 14.26
CA GLN A 175 19.97 1.21 15.38
C GLN A 175 19.67 2.67 15.00
N ARG A 176 19.00 2.87 13.87
CA ARG A 176 18.72 4.19 13.28
C ARG A 176 17.24 4.38 12.94
N PRO A 177 16.72 5.62 12.87
CA PRO A 177 15.33 5.88 12.50
C PRO A 177 14.93 5.17 11.20
N GLY A 178 13.72 4.60 11.19
CA GLY A 178 13.18 3.87 10.04
C GLY A 178 13.60 2.40 9.97
N ALA A 179 14.65 1.96 10.68
CA ALA A 179 15.12 0.57 10.61
C ALA A 179 14.03 -0.44 11.01
N PRO A 180 13.91 -1.58 10.29
CA PRO A 180 12.94 -2.61 10.61
C PRO A 180 13.38 -3.43 11.82
N VAL A 181 12.44 -4.20 12.34
CA VAL A 181 12.72 -5.36 13.19
C VAL A 181 12.07 -6.59 12.56
N ILE A 182 12.64 -7.75 12.83
CA ILE A 182 12.05 -9.04 12.45
C ILE A 182 11.53 -9.69 13.72
N THR A 183 10.26 -10.11 13.73
CA THR A 183 9.65 -10.76 14.90
C THR A 183 9.12 -12.14 14.56
N ARG A 184 9.31 -13.09 15.48
CA ARG A 184 8.64 -14.39 15.38
C ARG A 184 7.16 -14.24 15.74
N ARG A 185 6.28 -14.60 14.80
CA ARG A 185 4.82 -14.57 14.99
C ARG A 185 4.28 -15.95 15.38
N GLY A 186 3.11 -15.94 16.01
CA GLY A 186 2.33 -17.15 16.23
C GLY A 186 1.59 -17.59 14.96
N PRO A 187 0.78 -18.65 15.02
CA PRO A 187 0.08 -19.21 13.85
C PRO A 187 -0.95 -18.25 13.22
N TYR A 188 -1.33 -17.19 13.94
CA TYR A 188 -2.25 -16.16 13.48
C TYR A 188 -1.53 -14.81 13.54
N GLY A 189 -1.54 -14.05 12.43
CA GLY A 189 -0.94 -12.72 12.34
C GLY A 189 0.46 -12.68 11.71
N GLY A 190 0.55 -13.06 10.43
CA GLY A 190 1.79 -13.00 9.63
C GLY A 190 2.01 -11.70 8.84
N ARG A 191 1.15 -10.68 9.01
CA ARG A 191 1.24 -9.42 8.26
C ARG A 191 2.42 -8.56 8.74
N HIS A 192 3.13 -7.94 7.80
CA HIS A 192 4.13 -6.90 8.08
C HIS A 192 3.45 -5.60 8.47
N VAL A 193 3.94 -4.93 9.53
CA VAL A 193 3.25 -3.75 10.06
C VAL A 193 4.19 -2.54 10.12
N GLY A 194 3.87 -1.50 9.34
CA GLY A 194 4.60 -0.23 9.36
C GLY A 194 4.49 0.48 10.72
N GLY A 195 5.55 1.17 11.13
CA GLY A 195 5.60 1.97 12.36
C GLY A 195 5.74 1.20 13.67
N ARG A 196 5.73 -0.14 13.62
CA ARG A 196 5.78 -1.02 14.80
C ARG A 196 7.20 -1.35 15.26
N SER A 197 8.21 -1.09 14.44
CA SER A 197 9.61 -1.16 14.90
C SER A 197 9.83 -0.13 16.02
N PRO A 198 10.65 -0.43 17.05
CA PRO A 198 11.08 0.56 18.02
C PRO A 198 11.71 1.79 17.36
N PHE A 199 12.34 1.63 16.20
CA PHE A 199 12.97 2.69 15.41
C PHE A 199 12.01 3.43 14.45
N GLY A 200 10.72 3.09 14.45
CA GLY A 200 9.71 3.71 13.58
C GLY A 200 9.54 3.06 12.20
N GLY A 201 10.38 2.08 11.86
CA GLY A 201 10.25 1.24 10.67
C GLY A 201 9.17 0.15 10.75
N TYR A 202 9.27 -0.82 9.85
CA TYR A 202 8.41 -2.00 9.85
C TYR A 202 8.75 -2.99 10.95
N ASP A 203 7.72 -3.61 11.49
CA ASP A 203 7.83 -4.90 12.17
C ASP A 203 7.47 -6.00 11.16
N LEU A 204 8.49 -6.72 10.70
CA LEU A 204 8.43 -7.76 9.68
C LEU A 204 8.24 -9.11 10.37
N ALA A 205 7.25 -9.88 9.91
CA ALA A 205 7.09 -11.26 10.35
C ALA A 205 8.26 -12.11 9.84
N ALA A 206 8.91 -12.84 10.75
CA ALA A 206 9.91 -13.82 10.36
C ALA A 206 9.27 -14.88 9.44
N PRO A 207 10.00 -15.39 8.42
CA PRO A 207 9.52 -16.52 7.64
C PRO A 207 9.25 -17.72 8.55
N ASN A 208 8.17 -18.44 8.28
CA ASN A 208 7.85 -19.67 8.99
C ASN A 208 8.92 -20.72 8.61
N ASN A 209 9.71 -21.16 9.59
CA ASN A 209 10.60 -22.31 9.44
C ASN A 209 9.79 -23.61 9.34
#